data_AF-A0A7S2JSK1-F1
#
_entry.id   AF-A0A7S2JSK1-F1
#
_cell.length_a   1.000
_cell.length_b   1.000
_cell.length_c   1.000
_cell.angle_alpha   90.00
_cell.angle_beta   90.00
_cell.angle_gamma   90.00
#
_symmetry.space_group_name_H-M   'P 1'
#
loop_
_entity.id
_entity.type
_entity.pdbx_description
1 polymer ?
#
loop_
_entity_poly.entity_id
_entity_poly.type
_entity_poly.pdbx_seq_one_letter_code
_entity_poly.pdbx_strand_id
1 'polypeptide(L)'
;MGSAAGDDPYDVLGVPRDGSQDDIKRAYRKLALKWHPDRNPDDQARAEREFKRVSKAYSILSDAQQRAQYDAFGSAGGFSEAGMAPQGRPFTEAEAAELFKQMFGNKPLREIIREVEEAGEQQSEQLQAEELRLRAHVDQLRQELEGLKFQVMSTTSQATRERLGQVMQRK
;
A
#
# COMPACT_ATOMS: atom_id res chain seq x y z
N MET A 1 -4.46 -22.82 10.87
CA MET A 1 -3.41 -23.78 10.47
C MET A 1 -2.30 -22.98 9.81
N GLY A 2 -1.25 -22.67 10.56
CA GLY A 2 -0.08 -21.93 10.05
C GLY A 2 0.88 -22.90 9.38
N SER A 3 1.16 -22.66 8.10
CA SER A 3 2.12 -23.46 7.34
C SER A 3 3.55 -23.15 7.77
N ALA A 4 4.36 -24.19 7.78
CA ALA A 4 5.69 -24.25 8.35
C ALA A 4 6.67 -23.24 7.74
N ALA A 5 7.37 -22.53 8.64
CA ALA A 5 8.75 -22.07 8.53
C ALA A 5 9.27 -21.71 7.13
N GLY A 6 9.08 -20.44 6.75
CA GLY A 6 10.16 -19.65 6.14
C GLY A 6 10.03 -19.26 4.67
N ASP A 7 9.14 -19.86 3.88
CA ASP A 7 9.11 -19.64 2.42
C ASP A 7 7.72 -19.33 1.85
N ASP A 8 6.78 -18.87 2.67
CA ASP A 8 5.49 -18.40 2.15
C ASP A 8 5.70 -17.12 1.30
N PRO A 9 5.31 -17.10 0.01
CA PRO A 9 5.51 -15.95 -0.85
C PRO A 9 4.76 -14.70 -0.35
N TYR A 10 3.66 -14.86 0.40
CA TYR A 10 2.96 -13.75 1.03
C TYR A 10 3.80 -13.12 2.15
N ASP A 11 4.41 -13.94 3.00
CA ASP A 11 5.27 -13.48 4.09
C ASP A 11 6.58 -12.88 3.56
N VAL A 12 7.16 -13.48 2.51
CA VAL A 12 8.38 -12.99 1.85
C VAL A 12 8.17 -11.60 1.23
N LEU A 13 7.02 -11.37 0.59
CA LEU A 13 6.67 -10.05 0.07
C LEU A 13 6.09 -9.11 1.15
N GLY A 14 5.69 -9.63 2.31
CA GLY A 14 5.03 -8.88 3.36
C GLY A 14 3.65 -8.36 2.95
N VAL A 15 2.95 -9.10 2.10
CA VAL A 15 1.60 -8.76 1.61
C VAL A 15 0.58 -9.71 2.19
N PRO A 16 -0.64 -9.24 2.50
CA PRO A 16 -1.66 -10.13 3.03
C PRO A 16 -2.19 -11.06 1.91
N ARG A 17 -2.76 -12.20 2.30
CA ARG A 17 -3.24 -13.23 1.36
C ARG A 17 -4.37 -12.77 0.45
N ASP A 18 -5.12 -11.76 0.87
CA ASP A 18 -6.16 -11.06 0.12
C ASP A 18 -5.63 -9.84 -0.66
N GLY A 19 -4.31 -9.58 -0.62
CA GLY A 19 -3.67 -8.46 -1.28
C GLY A 19 -3.94 -8.43 -2.79
N SER A 20 -4.08 -7.23 -3.34
CA SER A 20 -4.29 -7.03 -4.77
C SER A 20 -3.00 -7.32 -5.56
N GLN A 21 -3.14 -7.56 -6.86
CA GLN A 21 -1.97 -7.69 -7.76
C GLN A 21 -1.07 -6.44 -7.73
N ASP A 22 -1.66 -5.27 -7.52
CA ASP A 22 -0.90 -4.02 -7.41
C ASP A 22 -0.12 -3.94 -6.10
N ASP A 23 -0.64 -4.49 -5.00
CA ASP A 23 0.09 -4.60 -3.72
C ASP A 23 1.29 -5.52 -3.85
N ILE A 24 1.12 -6.67 -4.50
CA ILE A 24 2.19 -7.63 -4.78
C ILE A 24 3.30 -6.97 -5.62
N LYS A 25 2.92 -6.26 -6.69
CA LYS A 25 3.85 -5.48 -7.53
C LYS A 25 4.56 -4.36 -6.75
N ARG A 26 3.85 -3.64 -5.88
CA ARG A 26 4.44 -2.59 -5.04
C ARG A 26 5.43 -3.16 -4.04
N ALA A 27 5.09 -4.27 -3.39
CA ALA A 27 5.93 -4.94 -2.43
C ALA A 27 7.21 -5.48 -3.09
N TYR A 28 7.09 -6.17 -4.23
CA TYR A 28 8.23 -6.65 -5.00
C TYR A 28 9.16 -5.49 -5.38
N ARG A 29 8.62 -4.39 -5.91
CA ARG A 29 9.43 -3.21 -6.28
C ARG A 29 10.25 -2.68 -5.11
N LYS A 30 9.63 -2.52 -3.94
CA LYS A 30 10.31 -2.02 -2.73
C LYS A 30 11.42 -2.96 -2.27
N LEU A 31 11.14 -4.26 -2.24
CA LEU A 31 12.08 -5.27 -1.75
C LEU A 31 13.22 -5.52 -2.74
N ALA A 32 12.95 -5.51 -4.05
CA ALA A 32 13.96 -5.62 -5.09
C ALA A 32 14.98 -4.47 -5.02
N LEU A 33 14.52 -3.23 -4.82
CA LEU A 33 15.40 -2.08 -4.62
C LEU A 33 16.17 -2.14 -3.29
N LYS A 34 15.55 -2.69 -2.24
CA LYS A 34 16.16 -2.84 -0.92
C LYS A 34 17.30 -3.86 -0.92
N TRP A 35 17.13 -4.98 -1.60
CA TRP A 35 18.08 -6.10 -1.64
C TRP A 35 18.96 -6.13 -2.89
N HIS A 36 18.99 -5.05 -3.67
CA HIS A 36 19.89 -4.97 -4.82
C HIS A 36 21.37 -4.93 -4.37
N PRO A 37 22.32 -5.60 -5.07
CA PRO A 37 23.75 -5.61 -4.72
C PRO A 37 24.36 -4.20 -4.62
N ASP A 38 24.03 -3.29 -5.54
CA ASP A 38 24.47 -1.88 -5.49
C ASP A 38 24.11 -1.14 -4.18
N ARG A 39 23.01 -1.52 -3.52
CA ARG A 39 22.57 -0.88 -2.25
C ARG A 39 23.15 -1.56 -1.01
N ASN A 40 23.67 -2.79 -1.18
CA ASN A 40 24.23 -3.60 -0.11
C ASN A 40 25.64 -4.09 -0.48
N PRO A 41 26.60 -3.17 -0.71
CA PRO A 41 27.96 -3.55 -1.11
C PRO A 41 28.69 -4.40 -0.06
N ASP A 42 28.35 -4.21 1.23
CA ASP A 42 29.00 -4.91 2.35
C ASP A 42 28.40 -6.30 2.63
N ASP A 43 27.19 -6.58 2.15
CA ASP A 43 26.37 -7.74 2.50
C ASP A 43 25.78 -8.44 1.25
N GLN A 44 26.57 -8.50 0.17
CA GLN A 44 26.14 -9.01 -1.14
C GLN A 44 25.52 -10.41 -1.06
N ALA A 45 26.11 -11.32 -0.29
CA ALA A 45 25.61 -12.69 -0.14
C ALA A 45 24.19 -12.75 0.48
N ARG A 46 23.90 -11.83 1.41
CA ARG A 46 22.57 -11.72 2.01
C ARG A 46 21.60 -11.07 1.02
N ALA A 47 22.04 -10.01 0.37
CA ALA A 47 21.26 -9.28 -0.62
C ALA A 47 20.81 -10.20 -1.76
N GLU A 48 21.72 -10.99 -2.32
CA GLU A 48 21.44 -11.98 -3.37
C GLU A 48 20.43 -13.05 -2.91
N ARG A 49 20.60 -13.60 -1.70
CA ARG A 49 19.68 -14.60 -1.15
C ARG A 49 18.27 -14.05 -0.98
N GLU A 50 18.14 -12.87 -0.39
CA GLU A 50 16.82 -12.25 -0.20
C GLU A 50 16.21 -11.80 -1.53
N PHE A 51 17.02 -11.29 -2.47
CA PHE A 51 16.57 -10.93 -3.82
C PHE A 51 16.02 -12.14 -4.59
N LYS A 52 16.68 -13.30 -4.49
CA LYS A 52 16.20 -14.57 -5.05
C LYS A 52 14.88 -15.01 -4.41
N ARG A 53 14.75 -14.92 -3.09
CA ARG A 53 13.50 -15.25 -2.37
C ARG A 53 12.34 -14.35 -2.79
N VAL A 54 12.58 -13.04 -2.84
CA VAL A 54 11.59 -12.03 -3.24
C VAL A 54 11.15 -12.22 -4.69
N SER A 55 12.09 -12.48 -5.60
CA SER A 55 11.79 -12.72 -7.02
C SER A 55 11.01 -14.02 -7.24
N LYS A 56 11.37 -15.10 -6.53
CA LYS A 56 10.60 -16.35 -6.53
C LYS A 56 9.17 -16.12 -6.04
N ALA A 57 9.01 -15.40 -4.93
CA ALA A 57 7.69 -15.10 -4.37
C ALA A 57 6.82 -14.29 -5.34
N TYR A 58 7.40 -13.28 -5.98
CA TYR A 58 6.70 -12.51 -7.00
C TYR A 58 6.35 -13.34 -8.24
N SER A 59 7.22 -14.23 -8.70
CA SER A 59 6.92 -15.12 -9.85
C SER A 59 5.67 -15.96 -9.61
N ILE A 60 5.45 -16.42 -8.37
CA ILE A 60 4.28 -17.19 -7.96
C ILE A 60 3.02 -16.31 -7.87
N LEU A 61 3.14 -15.15 -7.24
CA LEU A 61 1.99 -14.31 -6.90
C LEU A 61 1.56 -13.35 -8.03
N SER A 62 2.45 -13.05 -8.98
CA SER A 62 2.21 -12.10 -10.06
C SER A 62 1.19 -12.58 -11.10
N ASP A 63 1.07 -13.90 -11.27
CA ASP A 63 0.10 -14.51 -12.17
C ASP A 63 -1.11 -15.06 -11.39
N ALA A 64 -2.32 -14.72 -11.83
CA ALA A 64 -3.55 -15.11 -11.15
C ALA A 64 -3.79 -16.64 -11.16
N GLN A 65 -3.37 -17.34 -12.22
CA GLN A 65 -3.42 -18.80 -12.29
C GLN A 65 -2.40 -19.41 -11.32
N GLN A 66 -1.17 -18.91 -11.30
CA GLN A 66 -0.13 -19.42 -10.39
C GLN A 66 -0.47 -19.18 -8.92
N ARG A 67 -1.02 -18.01 -8.60
CA ARG A 67 -1.55 -17.70 -7.26
C ARG A 67 -2.67 -18.64 -6.85
N ALA A 68 -3.65 -18.86 -7.73
CA ALA A 68 -4.77 -19.76 -7.44
C ALA A 68 -4.30 -21.21 -7.23
N GLN A 69 -3.31 -21.67 -8.01
CA GLN A 69 -2.70 -22.98 -7.82
C GLN A 69 -1.98 -23.08 -6.47
N TYR A 70 -1.20 -22.06 -6.10
CA TYR A 70 -0.54 -22.02 -4.79
C TYR A 70 -1.54 -21.98 -3.62
N ASP A 71 -2.62 -21.21 -3.75
CA ASP A 71 -3.65 -21.12 -2.72
C ASP A 71 -4.44 -22.43 -2.57
N ALA A 72 -4.66 -23.17 -3.66
CA ALA A 72 -5.40 -24.43 -3.66
C ALA A 72 -4.58 -25.63 -3.14
N PHE A 73 -3.28 -25.65 -3.43
CA PHE A 73 -2.43 -26.82 -3.19
C PHE A 73 -1.33 -26.58 -2.14
N GLY A 74 -1.12 -25.33 -1.73
CA GLY A 74 -0.03 -24.93 -0.83
C GLY A 74 1.36 -25.26 -1.40
N SER A 75 2.38 -25.23 -0.55
CA SER A 75 3.75 -25.65 -0.93
C SER A 75 3.89 -27.17 -1.14
N ALA A 76 2.86 -27.96 -0.80
CA ALA A 76 2.89 -29.42 -0.78
C ALA A 76 2.22 -30.09 -1.99
N GLY A 77 1.21 -29.49 -2.60
CA GLY A 77 0.76 -29.90 -3.93
C GLY A 77 1.62 -29.16 -4.93
N GLY A 78 2.58 -29.90 -5.47
CA GLY A 78 3.71 -29.37 -6.22
C GLY A 78 3.32 -28.20 -7.10
N PHE A 79 4.11 -27.14 -7.02
CA PHE A 79 4.35 -26.31 -8.18
C PHE A 79 4.91 -27.19 -9.30
N SER A 80 4.04 -27.91 -9.98
CA SER A 80 4.25 -28.28 -11.37
C SER A 80 4.23 -26.95 -12.13
N GLU A 81 5.38 -26.31 -12.26
CA GLU A 81 6.10 -26.23 -13.53
C GLU A 81 5.27 -26.09 -14.82
N ALA A 82 4.14 -25.42 -14.75
CA ALA A 82 3.22 -25.27 -15.86
C ALA A 82 2.79 -23.80 -15.88
N GLY A 83 3.70 -22.96 -16.36
CA GLY A 83 3.38 -21.58 -16.69
C GLY A 83 4.54 -20.79 -17.30
N MET A 84 5.78 -20.93 -16.81
CA MET A 84 6.95 -20.31 -17.48
C MET A 84 8.35 -20.83 -17.07
N ALA A 85 8.47 -21.88 -16.26
CA ALA A 85 9.78 -22.44 -15.89
C ALA A 85 9.85 -23.91 -16.31
N PRO A 86 10.85 -24.35 -17.11
CA PRO A 86 11.04 -25.75 -17.43
C PRO A 86 11.71 -26.51 -16.27
N GLN A 87 11.16 -27.66 -15.92
CA GLN A 87 11.76 -28.81 -15.20
C GLN A 87 12.51 -28.58 -13.90
N GLY A 88 11.79 -28.38 -12.78
CA GLY A 88 12.32 -28.58 -11.43
C GLY A 88 13.63 -27.83 -11.14
N ARG A 89 13.90 -26.76 -11.89
CA ARG A 89 15.16 -26.03 -11.81
C ARG A 89 15.06 -25.00 -10.70
N PRO A 90 16.12 -24.83 -9.90
CA PRO A 90 16.19 -23.72 -8.96
C PRO A 90 16.02 -22.41 -9.74
N PHE A 91 15.12 -21.54 -9.26
CA PHE A 91 14.93 -20.20 -9.81
C PHE A 91 16.28 -19.49 -9.90
N THR A 92 16.69 -19.19 -11.13
CA THR A 92 18.04 -18.75 -11.43
C THR A 92 18.16 -17.24 -11.27
N GLU A 93 19.40 -16.78 -11.09
CA GLU A 93 19.69 -15.35 -11.02
C GLU A 93 19.39 -14.62 -12.33
N ALA A 94 19.51 -15.31 -13.46
CA ALA A 94 19.12 -14.79 -14.76
C ALA A 94 17.61 -14.51 -14.83
N GLU A 95 16.77 -15.42 -14.32
CA GLU A 95 15.31 -15.22 -14.27
C GLU A 95 14.93 -14.08 -13.31
N ALA A 96 15.62 -13.98 -12.18
CA ALA A 96 15.45 -12.85 -11.24
C ALA A 96 15.81 -11.50 -11.91
N ALA A 97 16.91 -11.48 -12.67
CA ALA A 97 17.37 -10.29 -13.38
C ALA A 97 16.44 -9.91 -14.54
N GLU A 98 15.91 -10.87 -15.29
CA GLU A 98 14.92 -10.61 -16.35
C GLU A 98 13.60 -10.07 -15.78
N LEU A 99 13.14 -10.62 -14.64
CA LEU A 99 11.97 -10.11 -13.93
C LEU A 99 12.17 -8.65 -13.48
N PHE A 100 13.37 -8.34 -12.97
CA PHE A 100 13.74 -6.98 -12.61
C PHE A 100 13.75 -6.05 -13.84
N LYS A 101 14.38 -6.47 -14.94
CA LYS A 101 14.39 -5.71 -16.20
C LYS A 101 12.99 -5.50 -16.76
N GLN A 102 12.09 -6.47 -16.65
CA GLN A 102 10.71 -6.32 -17.08
C GLN A 102 9.97 -5.24 -16.27
N MET A 103 10.27 -5.13 -14.97
CA MET A 103 9.61 -4.20 -14.06
C MET A 103 10.22 -2.79 -14.07
N PHE A 104 11.53 -2.68 -14.25
CA PHE A 104 12.27 -1.44 -14.11
C PHE A 104 12.95 -0.97 -15.41
N GLY A 105 12.86 -1.77 -16.48
CA GLY A 105 13.48 -1.50 -17.78
C GLY A 105 15.01 -1.65 -17.75
N ASN A 106 15.66 -1.10 -18.78
CA ASN A 106 17.13 -1.00 -18.86
C ASN A 106 17.67 0.23 -18.11
N LYS A 107 16.89 0.82 -17.21
CA LYS A 107 17.34 1.99 -16.44
C LYS A 107 18.35 1.55 -15.39
N PRO A 108 19.43 2.31 -15.15
CA PRO A 108 20.32 2.04 -14.05
C PRO A 108 19.59 2.19 -12.72
N LEU A 109 19.91 1.34 -11.75
CA LEU A 109 19.25 1.33 -10.44
C LEU A 109 19.23 2.71 -9.77
N ARG A 110 20.29 3.50 -9.94
CA ARG A 110 20.39 4.87 -9.39
C ARG A 110 19.28 5.79 -9.90
N GLU A 111 18.93 5.69 -11.19
CA GLU A 111 17.83 6.47 -11.76
C GLU A 111 16.47 5.97 -11.27
N ILE A 112 16.29 4.65 -11.17
CA ILE A 112 15.06 4.06 -10.66
C ILE A 112 14.79 4.47 -9.21
N ILE A 113 15.82 4.41 -8.35
CA ILE A 113 15.71 4.82 -6.95
C ILE A 113 15.33 6.29 -6.87
N ARG A 114 16.01 7.15 -7.64
CA ARG A 114 15.71 8.57 -7.69
C ARG A 114 14.28 8.86 -8.13
N GLU A 115 13.79 8.21 -9.19
CA GLU A 115 12.40 8.38 -9.66
C GLU A 115 11.37 7.92 -8.61
N VAL A 116 11.64 6.83 -7.91
CA VAL A 116 10.75 6.32 -6.85
C VAL A 116 10.77 7.23 -5.63
N GLU A 117 11.93 7.78 -5.26
CA GLU A 117 12.07 8.75 -4.17
C GLU A 117 11.36 10.06 -4.50
N GLU A 118 11.59 10.63 -5.69
CA GLU A 118 10.92 11.84 -6.16
C GLU A 118 9.39 11.65 -6.24
N ALA A 119 8.92 10.51 -6.75
CA ALA A 119 7.48 10.20 -6.77
C ALA A 119 6.89 10.03 -5.35
N GLY A 120 7.67 9.45 -4.43
CA GLY A 120 7.27 9.30 -3.03
C GLY A 120 7.17 10.63 -2.31
N GLU A 121 8.11 11.53 -2.55
CA GLU A 121 8.10 12.90 -2.03
C GLU A 121 6.87 13.66 -2.53
N GLN A 122 6.62 13.65 -3.84
CA GLN A 122 5.44 14.28 -4.44
C GLN A 122 4.13 13.75 -3.84
N GLN A 123 4.01 12.44 -3.66
CA GLN A 123 2.82 11.85 -3.07
C GLN A 123 2.66 12.27 -1.60
N SER A 124 3.76 12.35 -0.85
CA SER A 124 3.73 12.80 0.55
C SER A 124 3.32 14.27 0.69
N GLU A 125 3.82 15.13 -0.20
CA GLU A 125 3.44 16.54 -0.28
C GLU A 125 1.96 16.70 -0.64
N GLN A 126 1.47 15.90 -1.61
CA GLN A 126 0.05 15.90 -1.98
C GLN A 126 -0.85 15.50 -0.81
N LEU A 127 -0.48 14.45 -0.06
CA LEU A 127 -1.23 14.02 1.11
C LEU A 127 -1.21 15.07 2.23
N GLN A 128 -0.06 15.71 2.48
CA GLN A 128 0.02 16.80 3.46
C GLN A 128 -0.82 18.01 3.05
N ALA A 129 -0.81 18.36 1.76
CA ALA A 129 -1.64 19.44 1.23
C ALA A 129 -3.14 19.10 1.34
N GLU A 130 -3.52 17.86 1.08
CA GLU A 130 -4.89 17.38 1.25
C GLU A 130 -5.30 17.38 2.73
N GLU A 131 -4.42 16.93 3.64
CA GLU A 131 -4.67 16.96 5.08
C GLU A 131 -4.90 18.40 5.58
N LEU A 132 -4.07 19.35 5.14
CA LEU A 132 -4.23 20.77 5.45
C LEU A 132 -5.58 21.31 4.94
N ARG A 133 -5.97 20.94 3.71
CA ARG A 133 -7.28 21.32 3.14
C ARG A 133 -8.43 20.75 3.95
N LEU A 134 -8.36 19.48 4.32
CA LEU A 134 -9.38 18.82 5.14
C LEU A 134 -9.49 19.44 6.52
N ARG A 135 -8.36 19.74 7.17
CA ARG A 135 -8.33 20.42 8.47
C ARG A 135 -9.00 21.79 8.39
N ALA A 136 -8.66 22.59 7.38
CA ALA A 136 -9.29 23.90 7.16
C ALA A 136 -10.80 23.76 6.91
N HIS A 137 -11.24 22.75 6.16
CA HIS A 137 -12.65 22.50 5.92
C HIS A 137 -13.40 22.10 7.20
N VAL A 138 -12.80 21.26 8.05
CA VAL A 138 -13.36 20.90 9.35
C VAL A 138 -13.53 22.12 10.25
N ASP A 139 -12.53 23.02 10.27
CA ASP A 139 -12.61 24.24 11.08
C ASP A 139 -13.68 25.21 10.55
N GLN A 140 -13.85 25.30 9.24
CA GLN A 140 -14.95 26.05 8.63
C GLN A 140 -16.32 25.50 9.05
N LEU A 141 -16.53 24.18 8.95
CA LEU A 141 -17.77 23.54 9.37
C LEU A 141 -18.06 23.74 10.86
N ARG A 142 -17.01 23.73 11.70
CA ARG A 142 -17.15 24.04 13.14
C ARG A 142 -17.65 25.46 13.36
N GLN A 143 -17.08 26.44 12.66
CA GLN A 143 -17.51 27.84 12.75
C GLN A 143 -18.95 28.03 12.25
N GLU A 144 -19.33 27.39 11.15
CA GLU A 144 -20.71 27.43 10.64
C GLU A 144 -21.69 26.82 11.64
N LEU A 145 -21.34 25.69 12.27
CA LEU A 145 -22.14 25.09 13.34
C LEU A 145 -22.27 26.00 14.56
N GLU A 146 -21.21 26.69 14.97
CA GLU A 146 -21.29 27.68 16.05
C GLU A 146 -22.18 28.86 15.69
N GLY A 147 -22.09 29.37 14.45
CA GLY A 147 -22.96 30.41 13.94
C GLY A 147 -24.43 29.99 13.92
N LEU A 148 -24.72 28.79 13.43
CA LEU A 148 -26.07 28.21 13.44
C LEU A 148 -26.61 28.01 14.85
N LYS A 149 -25.78 27.48 15.78
CA LYS A 149 -26.16 27.37 17.19
C LYS A 149 -26.53 28.72 17.78
N PHE A 150 -25.76 29.77 17.49
CA PHE A 150 -26.05 31.12 17.94
C PHE A 150 -27.37 31.65 17.38
N GLN A 151 -27.67 31.43 16.10
CA GLN A 151 -28.95 31.79 15.47
C GLN A 151 -30.14 31.06 16.11
N VAL A 152 -30.01 29.75 16.39
CA VAL A 152 -31.06 28.96 17.04
C VAL A 152 -31.30 29.47 18.47
N MET A 153 -30.24 29.79 19.22
CA MET A 153 -30.37 30.33 20.58
C MET A 153 -31.02 31.72 20.60
N SER A 154 -30.65 32.60 19.67
CA SER A 154 -31.20 33.97 19.62
C SER A 154 -32.67 33.99 19.21
N THR A 155 -33.07 33.19 18.22
CA THR A 155 -34.48 33.05 17.79
C THR A 155 -35.35 32.41 18.87
N THR A 156 -34.85 31.37 19.56
CA THR A 156 -35.57 30.75 20.69
C THR A 156 -35.77 31.77 21.81
N SER A 157 -34.76 32.58 22.12
CA SER A 157 -34.84 33.62 23.16
C SER A 157 -35.83 34.73 22.79
N GLN A 158 -35.83 35.20 21.54
CA GLN A 158 -36.80 36.19 21.04
C GLN A 158 -38.24 35.65 21.07
N ALA A 159 -38.47 34.45 20.55
CA ALA A 159 -39.80 33.82 20.56
C ALA A 159 -40.34 33.59 21.99
N THR A 160 -39.45 33.27 22.94
CA THR A 160 -39.81 33.11 24.35
C THR A 160 -40.17 34.47 24.99
N ARG A 161 -39.41 35.53 24.69
CA ARG A 161 -39.69 36.90 25.15
C ARG A 161 -41.00 37.45 24.61
N GLU A 162 -41.30 37.26 23.33
CA GLU A 162 -42.55 37.71 22.71
C GLU A 162 -43.76 37.01 23.33
N ARG A 163 -43.69 35.70 23.57
CA ARG A 163 -44.76 34.96 24.25
C ARG A 163 -45.01 35.46 25.67
N LEU A 164 -43.96 35.71 26.45
CA LEU A 164 -44.08 36.25 27.82
C LEU A 164 -44.66 37.68 27.82
N GLY A 165 -44.28 38.52 26.85
CA GLY A 165 -44.83 39.87 26.70
C GLY A 165 -46.33 39.86 26.38
N GLN A 166 -46.79 38.96 25.51
CA GLN A 166 -48.22 38.83 25.19
C GLN A 166 -49.07 38.31 26.36
N VAL A 167 -48.51 37.49 27.25
CA VAL A 167 -49.21 37.02 28.46
C VAL A 167 -49.33 38.13 29.50
N MET A 168 -48.33 39.01 29.62
CA MET A 168 -48.32 40.11 30.58
C MET A 168 -49.25 41.27 30.21
N GLN A 169 -49.53 41.51 28.92
CA GLN A 169 -50.43 42.57 28.45
C GLN A 169 -51.93 42.21 28.50
N ARG A 170 -52.29 40.99 28.91
CA ARG A 170 -53.68 40.49 29.00
C ARG A 170 -54.25 40.45 30.43
N LYS A 171 -53.61 41.12 31.39
CA LYS A 171 -54.13 41.32 32.76
C LYS A 171 -54.44 42.79 32.98
#